data_AF-A0A4C1VBA1-F1
#
_entry.id   AF-A0A4C1VBA1-F1
#
_cell.length_a   1.000
_cell.length_b   1.000
_cell.length_c   1.000
_cell.angle_alpha   90.00
_cell.angle_beta   90.00
_cell.angle_gamma   90.00
#
_symmetry.space_group_name_H-M   'P 1'
#
loop_
_entity.id
_entity.type
_entity.pdbx_description
1 polymer ?
#
loop_
_entity_poly.entity_id
_entity_poly.type
_entity_poly.pdbx_seq_one_letter_code
_entity_poly.pdbx_strand_id
1 'polypeptide(L)'
;MPQCPKKEAEDEVVPKVTMNEIRNPVISTSEKLICDLIEDHWKLADVFMYMMKLRPTETDEISDIYYFDAIFSQPTPKYPIPQASVKVTFKVRVQHLELKQLWKMVSITFRVEGFYSENDVRAIRLTADWLRLALKLKYRVFKRIAEFHF
;
A
#
# COMPACT_ATOMS: atom_id res chain seq x y z
N MET A 1 -28.11 7.71 17.54
CA MET A 1 -27.92 6.43 18.27
C MET A 1 -28.97 5.46 17.75
N PRO A 2 -28.54 4.30 17.24
CA PRO A 2 -29.30 3.11 17.62
C PRO A 2 -28.45 1.85 17.79
N GLN A 3 -28.94 1.02 18.71
CA GLN A 3 -28.45 -0.29 19.11
C GLN A 3 -28.97 -1.38 18.16
N CYS A 4 -28.26 -2.52 18.12
CA CYS A 4 -28.69 -3.77 17.49
C CYS A 4 -29.90 -4.42 18.20
N PRO A 5 -30.81 -5.09 17.47
CA PRO A 5 -31.82 -5.96 18.07
C PRO A 5 -31.31 -7.39 18.30
N LYS A 6 -31.94 -8.10 19.24
CA LYS A 6 -31.68 -9.48 19.68
C LYS A 6 -32.52 -10.51 18.90
N LYS A 7 -31.89 -11.68 18.62
CA LYS A 7 -32.36 -13.10 18.54
C LYS A 7 -33.62 -13.40 17.70
N GLU A 8 -33.77 -14.50 16.96
CA GLU A 8 -33.44 -15.93 17.17
C GLU A 8 -33.83 -16.67 15.86
N ALA A 9 -33.14 -17.75 15.49
CA ALA A 9 -33.66 -18.95 14.79
C ALA A 9 -32.48 -19.81 14.31
N GLU A 10 -32.33 -20.96 14.96
CA GLU A 10 -31.43 -22.05 14.56
C GLU A 10 -32.06 -22.78 13.37
N ASP A 11 -31.29 -22.94 12.29
CA ASP A 11 -31.52 -23.94 11.26
C ASP A 11 -30.15 -24.57 10.95
N GLU A 12 -30.06 -25.89 11.06
CA GLU A 12 -28.86 -26.67 10.73
C GLU A 12 -28.52 -26.49 9.26
N VAL A 13 -27.53 -25.63 8.99
CA VAL A 13 -26.91 -25.49 7.68
C VAL A 13 -25.52 -26.09 7.78
N VAL A 14 -25.30 -27.20 7.05
CA VAL A 14 -23.98 -27.76 6.76
C VAL A 14 -23.01 -26.60 6.53
N PRO A 15 -21.93 -26.44 7.32
CA PRO A 15 -21.05 -25.31 7.12
C PRO A 15 -20.33 -25.52 5.79
N LYS A 16 -20.87 -24.94 4.73
CA LYS A 16 -20.06 -24.37 3.66
C LYS A 16 -19.21 -23.32 4.37
N VAL A 17 -18.07 -23.76 4.88
CA VAL A 17 -17.02 -22.88 5.35
C VAL A 17 -16.64 -22.06 4.14
N THR A 18 -17.25 -20.88 4.03
CA THR A 18 -16.74 -19.82 3.18
C THR A 18 -15.33 -19.59 3.69
N MET A 19 -14.33 -20.01 2.91
CA MET A 19 -12.93 -19.65 3.12
C MET A 19 -12.82 -18.14 2.91
N ASN A 20 -13.32 -17.36 3.87
CA ASN A 20 -12.96 -15.97 4.00
C ASN A 20 -11.49 -15.99 4.43
N GLU A 21 -10.63 -15.87 3.43
CA GLU A 21 -9.22 -15.47 3.48
C GLU A 21 -8.63 -15.49 4.90
N ILE A 22 -8.17 -16.66 5.35
CA ILE A 22 -7.24 -16.71 6.48
C ILE A 22 -5.96 -16.05 5.96
N ARG A 23 -5.89 -14.72 6.10
CA ARG A 23 -4.72 -13.93 5.69
C ARG A 23 -3.56 -14.31 6.58
N ASN A 24 -2.42 -14.62 5.97
CA ASN A 24 -1.19 -14.93 6.71
C ASN A 24 -0.88 -13.78 7.70
N PRO A 25 -0.66 -14.05 9.00
CA PRO A 25 -0.42 -13.01 10.01
C PRO A 25 0.78 -12.10 9.66
N VAL A 26 1.76 -12.59 8.88
CA VAL A 26 2.90 -11.81 8.39
C VAL A 26 2.45 -10.72 7.40
N ILE A 27 1.47 -11.03 6.54
CA ILE A 27 0.89 -10.07 5.60
C ILE A 27 0.19 -8.95 6.37
N SER A 28 -0.65 -9.30 7.34
CA SER A 28 -1.37 -8.31 8.15
C SER A 28 -0.42 -7.41 8.95
N THR A 29 0.68 -7.99 9.47
CA THR A 29 1.69 -7.23 10.21
C THR A 29 2.45 -6.27 9.29
N SER A 30 2.82 -6.71 8.10
CA SER A 30 3.53 -5.88 7.11
C SER A 30 2.65 -4.76 6.56
N GLU A 31 1.36 -5.06 6.35
CA GLU A 31 0.35 -4.09 5.93
C GLU A 31 0.19 -2.98 6.97
N LYS A 32 -0.01 -3.35 8.24
CA LYS A 32 -0.10 -2.40 9.36
C LYS A 32 1.17 -1.55 9.48
N LEU A 33 2.34 -2.16 9.38
CA LEU A 33 3.60 -1.45 9.46
C LEU A 33 3.71 -0.37 8.37
N ILE A 34 3.28 -0.64 7.13
CA ILE A 34 3.27 0.37 6.06
C ILE A 34 2.25 1.47 6.35
N CYS A 35 1.05 1.14 6.86
CA CYS A 35 0.06 2.14 7.28
C CYS A 35 0.62 3.05 8.37
N ASP A 36 1.19 2.49 9.43
CA ASP A 36 1.77 3.24 10.55
C ASP A 36 2.89 4.16 10.05
N LEU A 37 3.73 3.72 9.11
CA LEU A 37 4.75 4.57 8.48
C LEU A 37 4.13 5.75 7.71
N ILE A 38 3.05 5.53 6.98
CA ILE A 38 2.37 6.57 6.18
C ILE A 38 1.69 7.60 7.09
N GLU A 39 1.02 7.13 8.15
CA GLU A 39 0.21 7.95 9.06
C GLU A 39 1.09 8.67 10.10
N ASP A 40 1.93 7.95 10.84
CA ASP A 40 2.64 8.49 11.99
C ASP A 40 3.95 9.18 11.60
N HIS A 41 4.70 8.58 10.68
CA HIS A 41 6.07 9.02 10.37
C HIS A 41 6.14 9.94 9.16
N TRP A 42 5.48 9.60 8.07
CA TRP A 42 5.54 10.37 6.83
C TRP A 42 4.46 11.45 6.73
N LYS A 43 3.37 11.32 7.50
CA LYS A 43 2.25 12.27 7.57
C LYS A 43 1.68 12.59 6.18
N LEU A 44 1.54 11.57 5.34
CA LEU A 44 1.07 11.76 3.96
C LEU A 44 -0.46 11.82 3.90
N ALA A 45 -1.14 11.24 4.88
CA ALA A 45 -2.60 11.25 4.99
C ALA A 45 -3.18 12.68 5.16
N ASP A 46 -2.38 13.61 5.69
CA ASP A 46 -2.75 15.04 5.80
C ASP A 46 -2.89 15.73 4.44
N VAL A 47 -2.25 15.18 3.40
CA VAL A 47 -2.13 15.80 2.07
C VAL A 47 -2.83 14.98 0.99
N PHE A 48 -2.86 13.66 1.13
CA PHE A 48 -3.35 12.74 0.12
C PHE A 48 -4.33 11.74 0.71
N MET A 49 -5.39 11.44 -0.05
CA MET A 49 -6.14 10.21 0.18
C MET A 49 -5.34 9.04 -0.37
N TYR A 50 -5.33 7.89 0.31
CA TYR A 50 -4.67 6.71 -0.23
C TYR A 50 -5.46 5.43 0.00
N MET A 51 -5.18 4.45 -0.86
CA MET A 51 -5.68 3.07 -0.75
C MET A 51 -4.50 2.12 -0.94
N MET A 52 -4.44 1.07 -0.13
CA MET A 52 -3.43 0.04 -0.26
C MET A 52 -4.01 -1.26 -0.83
N LYS A 53 -3.25 -1.95 -1.68
CA LYS A 53 -3.61 -3.24 -2.27
C LYS A 53 -2.44 -4.20 -2.19
N LEU A 54 -2.68 -5.39 -1.67
CA LEU A 54 -1.72 -6.49 -1.72
C LEU A 54 -1.62 -7.03 -3.16
N ARG A 55 -0.39 -7.31 -3.59
CA ARG A 55 -0.08 -8.00 -4.85
C ARG A 55 0.31 -9.46 -4.58
N PRO A 56 0.39 -10.30 -5.63
CA PRO A 56 0.92 -11.65 -5.50
C PRO A 56 2.26 -11.65 -4.77
N THR A 57 2.39 -12.54 -3.80
CA THR A 57 3.57 -12.71 -2.97
C THR A 57 4.53 -13.68 -3.65
N GLU A 58 5.83 -13.45 -3.48
CA GLU A 58 6.87 -14.37 -3.94
C GLU A 58 7.53 -14.96 -2.70
N THR A 59 7.66 -16.29 -2.66
CA THR A 59 8.35 -16.99 -1.58
C THR A 59 9.50 -17.78 -2.17
N ASP A 60 10.70 -17.53 -1.64
CA ASP A 60 11.92 -18.25 -1.93
C ASP A 60 12.30 -19.15 -0.73
N GLU A 61 13.26 -20.04 -0.91
CA GLU A 61 13.75 -20.96 0.14
C GLU A 61 14.18 -20.24 1.43
N ILE A 62 14.67 -18.99 1.30
CA ILE A 62 15.27 -18.22 2.39
C ILE A 62 14.53 -16.92 2.72
N SER A 63 13.46 -16.58 1.99
CA SER A 63 12.71 -15.34 2.24
C SER A 63 11.31 -15.31 1.67
N ASP A 64 10.41 -14.66 2.40
CA ASP A 64 9.11 -14.25 1.90
C ASP A 64 9.17 -12.79 1.41
N ILE A 65 8.59 -12.53 0.24
CA ILE A 65 8.52 -11.22 -0.40
C ILE A 65 7.05 -10.84 -0.61
N TYR A 66 6.65 -9.75 0.03
CA TYR A 66 5.32 -9.17 -0.07
C TYR A 66 5.37 -7.87 -0.86
N TYR A 67 4.46 -7.72 -1.82
CA TYR A 67 4.35 -6.51 -2.62
C TYR A 67 3.03 -5.79 -2.29
N PHE A 68 3.09 -4.50 -2.02
CA PHE A 68 1.92 -3.67 -1.74
C PHE A 68 1.90 -2.47 -2.67
N ASP A 69 0.74 -2.13 -3.23
CA ASP A 69 0.52 -0.88 -3.94
C ASP A 69 -0.24 0.10 -3.05
N ALA A 70 0.37 1.24 -2.71
CA ALA A 70 -0.36 2.39 -2.22
C ALA A 70 -0.66 3.35 -3.37
N ILE A 71 -1.93 3.67 -3.58
CA ILE A 71 -2.38 4.64 -4.58
C ILE A 71 -2.74 5.92 -3.84
N PHE A 72 -1.88 6.93 -3.92
CA PHE A 72 -2.14 8.26 -3.37
C PHE A 72 -2.85 9.10 -4.41
N SER A 73 -3.91 9.79 -3.99
CA SER A 73 -4.77 10.60 -4.85
C SER A 73 -4.95 11.99 -4.27
N GLN A 74 -4.99 12.98 -5.18
CA GLN A 74 -5.36 14.35 -4.86
C GLN A 74 -6.44 14.82 -5.85
N PRO A 75 -7.57 15.37 -5.36
CA PRO A 75 -8.56 15.97 -6.24
C PRO A 75 -7.95 17.17 -6.97
N THR A 76 -8.30 17.33 -8.25
CA THR A 76 -7.78 18.41 -9.08
C THR A 76 -8.94 19.26 -9.62
N PRO A 77 -8.89 20.59 -9.44
CA PRO A 77 -9.99 21.47 -9.87
C PRO A 77 -10.01 21.73 -11.40
N LYS A 78 -9.18 21.02 -12.19
CA LYS A 78 -8.95 21.33 -13.62
C LYS A 78 -9.27 20.13 -14.52
N TYR A 79 -10.12 20.36 -15.52
CA TYR A 79 -10.32 19.48 -16.66
C TYR A 79 -8.99 19.27 -17.44
N PRO A 80 -8.69 18.09 -18.03
CA PRO A 80 -9.53 16.89 -18.18
C PRO A 80 -9.37 15.84 -17.07
N ILE A 81 -8.55 16.10 -16.05
CA ILE A 81 -8.26 15.10 -15.00
C ILE A 81 -8.95 15.54 -13.71
N PRO A 82 -10.08 14.94 -13.32
CA PRO A 82 -10.79 15.32 -12.09
C PRO A 82 -10.05 14.86 -10.81
N GLN A 83 -9.20 13.84 -10.94
CA GLN A 83 -8.39 13.32 -9.86
C GLN A 83 -7.04 12.83 -10.39
N ALA A 84 -5.96 13.30 -9.78
CA ALA A 84 -4.61 12.85 -10.12
C ALA A 84 -4.14 11.84 -9.07
N SER A 85 -3.65 10.69 -9.52
CA SER A 85 -3.14 9.64 -8.65
C SER A 85 -1.70 9.25 -8.98
N VAL A 86 -0.95 8.91 -7.93
CA VAL A 86 0.40 8.35 -8.01
C VAL A 86 0.43 7.03 -7.27
N LYS A 87 1.00 6.02 -7.93
CA LYS A 87 1.18 4.71 -7.31
C LYS A 87 2.58 4.63 -6.68
N VAL A 88 2.63 4.11 -5.46
CA VAL A 88 3.85 3.73 -4.76
C VAL A 88 3.79 2.24 -4.48
N THR A 89 4.74 1.49 -5.03
CA THR A 89 4.85 0.05 -4.80
C THR A 89 5.84 -0.19 -3.68
N PHE A 90 5.40 -0.77 -2.56
CA PHE A 90 6.26 -1.26 -1.48
C PHE A 90 6.61 -2.72 -1.71
N LYS A 91 7.84 -3.09 -1.39
CA LYS A 91 8.32 -4.47 -1.34
C LYS A 91 8.85 -4.72 0.07
N VAL A 92 8.21 -5.63 0.79
CA VAL A 92 8.62 -6.07 2.12
C VAL A 92 9.27 -7.44 1.96
N ARG A 93 10.56 -7.53 2.25
CA ARG A 93 11.31 -8.78 2.28
C ARG A 93 11.50 -9.21 3.73
N VAL A 94 11.08 -10.43 4.05
CA VAL A 94 11.26 -11.07 5.35
C VAL A 94 12.23 -12.24 5.16
N GLN A 95 13.43 -12.15 5.73
CA GLN A 95 14.43 -13.21 5.63
C GLN A 95 14.25 -14.27 6.73
N HIS A 96 14.36 -15.55 6.34
CA HIS A 96 14.36 -16.72 7.22
C HIS A 96 15.80 -17.09 7.57
N LEU A 97 16.40 -16.39 8.53
CA LEU A 97 17.72 -16.75 9.05
C LEU A 97 17.56 -17.74 10.21
N GLU A 98 18.10 -18.95 10.07
CA GLU A 98 18.11 -20.01 11.10
C GLU A 98 19.11 -19.75 12.25
N LEU A 99 19.71 -18.57 12.33
CA LEU A 99 20.64 -18.23 13.40
C LEU A 99 19.83 -17.82 14.64
N LYS A 100 19.74 -18.76 15.59
CA LYS A 100 18.98 -18.81 16.85
C LYS A 100 18.77 -17.53 17.68
N GLN A 101 19.33 -16.38 17.33
CA GLN A 101 19.20 -15.13 18.09
C GLN A 101 19.15 -13.84 17.26
N LEU A 102 19.16 -13.89 15.92
CA LEU A 102 19.04 -12.69 15.08
C LEU A 102 17.63 -12.59 14.51
N TRP A 103 16.98 -11.50 14.91
CA TRP A 103 15.59 -11.17 14.61
C TRP A 103 15.39 -11.15 13.09
N LYS A 104 14.20 -11.60 12.63
CA LYS A 104 13.79 -11.53 11.22
C LYS A 104 14.16 -10.16 10.64
N MET A 105 15.12 -10.14 9.72
CA MET A 105 15.52 -8.89 9.06
C MET A 105 14.43 -8.54 8.05
N VAL A 106 13.68 -7.47 8.36
CA VAL A 106 12.64 -6.92 7.48
C VAL A 106 13.24 -5.76 6.72
N SER A 107 13.28 -5.86 5.39
CA SER A 107 13.67 -4.76 4.50
C SER A 107 12.46 -4.28 3.72
N ILE A 108 12.32 -2.96 3.57
CA ILE A 108 11.19 -2.34 2.89
C ILE A 108 11.72 -1.41 1.81
N THR A 109 11.59 -1.81 0.56
CA THR A 109 11.89 -0.90 -0.57
C THR A 109 10.60 -0.31 -1.12
N PHE A 110 10.68 0.87 -1.71
CA PHE A 110 9.52 1.44 -2.40
C PHE A 110 9.87 2.09 -3.73
N ARG A 111 8.92 2.01 -4.64
CA ARG A 111 9.01 2.62 -5.96
C ARG A 111 7.83 3.55 -6.14
N VAL A 112 8.09 4.85 -6.20
CA VAL A 112 7.09 5.81 -6.69
C VAL A 112 7.06 5.69 -8.21
N GLU A 113 5.91 5.89 -8.82
CA GLU A 113 5.81 5.88 -10.28
C GLU A 113 6.85 6.83 -10.92
N GLY A 114 7.82 6.25 -11.64
CA GLY A 114 8.96 6.98 -12.23
C GLY A 114 10.21 7.15 -11.34
N PHE A 115 10.19 6.77 -10.06
CA PHE A 115 11.32 6.90 -9.13
C PHE A 115 11.53 5.63 -8.28
N TYR A 116 12.79 5.19 -8.12
CA TYR A 116 13.13 3.98 -7.37
C TYR A 116 13.91 4.32 -6.08
N SER A 117 13.57 3.69 -4.96
CA SER A 117 14.28 3.81 -3.68
C SER A 117 14.38 2.46 -2.95
N GLU A 118 15.59 2.07 -2.55
CA GLU A 118 15.83 0.86 -1.75
C GLU A 118 16.14 1.21 -0.30
N ASN A 119 15.36 0.68 0.65
CA ASN A 119 15.45 1.09 2.04
C ASN A 119 15.43 -0.05 3.06
N ASP A 120 16.15 0.17 4.15
CA ASP A 120 16.04 -0.59 5.39
C ASP A 120 15.22 0.23 6.39
N VAL A 121 14.53 -0.41 7.35
CA VAL A 121 13.46 0.19 8.19
C VAL A 121 13.98 1.26 9.16
N ARG A 122 15.24 1.68 9.05
CA ARG A 122 15.86 2.72 9.89
C ARG A 122 15.77 4.13 9.31
N ALA A 123 14.62 4.40 8.65
CA ALA A 123 14.16 5.65 8.05
C ALA A 123 14.75 6.01 6.68
N ILE A 124 13.97 5.71 5.63
CA ILE A 124 14.02 6.46 4.37
C ILE A 124 12.65 7.04 4.11
N ARG A 125 12.61 8.36 4.02
CA ARG A 125 11.40 9.16 4.12
C ARG A 125 10.74 9.31 2.76
N LEU A 126 9.58 8.69 2.57
CA LEU A 126 8.67 9.08 1.49
C LEU A 126 8.05 10.44 1.87
N THR A 127 8.25 11.47 1.05
CA THR A 127 7.74 12.82 1.33
C THR A 127 6.61 13.19 0.39
N ALA A 128 5.74 14.10 0.86
CA ALA A 128 4.67 14.63 0.03
C ALA A 128 5.21 15.30 -1.24
N ASP A 129 6.41 15.89 -1.19
CA ASP A 129 7.01 16.56 -2.35
C ASP A 129 7.41 15.59 -3.45
N TRP A 130 7.88 14.38 -3.11
CA TRP A 130 8.13 13.32 -4.09
C TRP A 130 6.85 12.93 -4.83
N LEU A 131 5.75 12.77 -4.08
CA LEU A 131 4.44 12.45 -4.66
C LEU A 131 3.90 13.60 -5.52
N ARG A 132 4.00 14.84 -5.04
CA ARG A 132 3.60 16.04 -5.80
C ARG A 132 4.40 16.19 -7.08
N LEU A 133 5.71 15.90 -7.05
CA LEU A 133 6.57 15.95 -8.23
C LEU A 133 6.12 14.91 -9.26
N ALA A 134 5.88 13.66 -8.84
CA ALA A 134 5.38 12.61 -9.72
C ALA A 134 4.02 12.99 -10.34
N LEU A 135 3.09 13.53 -9.56
CA LEU A 135 1.80 14.03 -10.04
C LEU A 135 1.97 15.19 -11.03
N LYS A 136 2.85 16.15 -10.75
CA LYS A 136 3.16 17.27 -11.66
C LYS A 136 3.75 16.78 -12.99
N LEU A 137 4.65 15.81 -12.95
CA LEU A 137 5.24 15.22 -14.15
C LEU A 137 4.18 14.56 -15.03
N LYS A 138 3.30 13.75 -14.42
CA LYS A 138 2.15 13.18 -15.14
C LYS A 138 1.25 14.24 -15.75
N TYR A 139 0.89 15.27 -14.97
CA TYR A 139 0.05 16.35 -15.46
C TYR A 139 0.66 17.04 -16.67
N ARG A 140 1.98 17.31 -16.66
CA ARG A 140 2.68 17.89 -17.82
C ARG A 140 2.61 17.00 -19.05
N VAL A 141 2.75 15.67 -18.88
CA VAL A 141 2.63 14.71 -19.99
C VAL A 141 1.21 14.73 -20.55
N PHE A 142 0.18 14.62 -19.70
CA PHE A 142 -1.22 14.66 -20.15
C PHE A 142 -1.57 15.98 -20.84
N LYS A 143 -1.10 17.11 -20.31
CA LYS A 143 -1.32 18.42 -20.92
C LYS A 143 -0.73 18.48 -22.33
N ARG A 144 0.52 18.01 -22.51
CA ARG A 144 1.13 17.93 -23.85
C ARG A 144 0.33 17.05 -24.80
N ILE A 145 -0.10 15.87 -24.37
CA ILE A 145 -0.90 14.97 -25.20
C ILE A 145 -2.21 15.63 -25.64
N ALA A 146 -2.89 16.33 -24.72
CA ALA A 146 -4.12 17.06 -25.03
C ALA A 146 -3.89 18.19 -26.05
N GLU A 147 -2.74 18.86 -26.00
CA GLU A 147 -2.33 19.89 -26.96
C GLU A 147 -1.97 19.31 -28.36
N PHE A 148 -1.64 18.01 -28.48
CA PHE A 148 -1.35 17.36 -29.77
C PHE A 148 -2.58 16.72 -30.43
N HIS A 149 -3.65 16.47 -29.67
CA HIS A 149 -4.86 15.79 -30.15
C HIS A 149 -6.03 16.75 -30.45
N PHE A 150 -5.79 18.06 -30.41
CA PHE A 150 -6.69 19.15 -30.83
C PHE A 150 -5.93 20.11 -31.75
#